data_AF-A0A1I2ZGA6-F1
#
_entry.id   AF-A0A1I2ZGA6-F1
#
_cell.length_a   1.000
_cell.length_b   1.000
_cell.length_c   1.000
_cell.angle_alpha   90.00
_cell.angle_beta   90.00
_cell.angle_gamma   90.00
#
_symmetry.space_group_name_H-M   'P 1'
#
loop_
_entity.id
_entity.type
_entity.pdbx_description
1 polymer ?
#
loop_
_entity_poly.entity_id
_entity_poly.type
_entity_poly.pdbx_seq_one_letter_code
_entity_poly.pdbx_strand_id
1 'polypeptide(L)'
;MKGKRYPKEYKDQLIKEALEIGNVVQVAKRNEINVKTLYRWISESNHKAWQNTKSDAKKMGVYVPSHQEFKQLEKENDKLKKILGEKDLEIAVLRDLIKKQNPGFQTE
;
A
#
# COMPACT_ATOMS: atom_id res chain seq x y z
N MET A 1 -23.32 5.67 -34.59
CA MET A 1 -23.10 4.22 -34.84
C MET A 1 -23.36 3.44 -33.56
N LYS A 2 -24.24 2.42 -33.57
CA LYS A 2 -24.47 1.57 -32.40
C LYS A 2 -23.29 0.60 -32.28
N GLY A 3 -22.51 0.70 -31.20
CA GLY A 3 -21.40 -0.22 -30.95
C GLY A 3 -21.91 -1.65 -30.71
N LYS A 4 -21.23 -2.66 -31.27
CA LYS A 4 -21.50 -4.06 -30.94
C LYS A 4 -21.27 -4.27 -29.43
N ARG A 5 -22.30 -4.68 -28.70
CA ARG A 5 -22.21 -4.99 -27.27
C ARG A 5 -21.94 -6.48 -27.11
N TYR A 6 -20.79 -6.81 -26.55
CA TYR A 6 -20.40 -8.18 -26.25
C TYR A 6 -20.79 -8.53 -24.80
N PRO A 7 -21.38 -9.71 -24.54
CA PRO A 7 -21.67 -10.17 -23.18
C PRO A 7 -20.38 -10.37 -22.38
N LYS A 8 -20.47 -10.23 -21.06
CA LYS A 8 -19.30 -10.24 -20.17
C LYS A 8 -18.57 -11.59 -20.20
N GLU A 9 -19.32 -12.68 -20.11
CA GLU A 9 -18.81 -14.05 -20.12
C GLU A 9 -17.99 -14.34 -21.39
N TYR A 10 -18.46 -13.86 -22.54
CA TYR A 10 -17.77 -14.01 -23.81
C TYR A 10 -16.44 -13.24 -23.84
N LYS A 11 -16.41 -12.02 -23.30
CA LYS A 11 -15.14 -11.27 -23.17
C LYS A 11 -14.15 -12.01 -22.28
N ASP A 12 -14.62 -12.52 -21.14
CA ASP A 12 -13.79 -13.21 -20.16
C ASP A 12 -13.21 -14.53 -20.72
N GLN A 13 -14.01 -15.29 -21.49
CA GLN A 13 -13.55 -16.48 -22.22
C GLN A 13 -12.43 -16.17 -23.20
N LEU A 14 -12.59 -15.12 -24.01
CA LEU A 14 -11.60 -14.74 -25.02
C LEU A 14 -10.31 -14.19 -24.41
N ILE A 15 -10.41 -13.43 -23.31
CA ILE A 15 -9.23 -12.99 -22.55
C ILE A 15 -8.47 -14.22 -22.03
N LYS A 16 -9.17 -15.21 -21.47
CA LYS A 16 -8.56 -16.43 -20.96
C LYS A 16 -7.86 -17.23 -22.08
N GLU A 17 -8.54 -17.47 -23.20
CA GLU A 17 -7.97 -18.17 -24.36
C GLU A 17 -6.73 -17.41 -24.91
N ALA A 18 -6.78 -16.08 -24.97
CA ALA A 18 -5.66 -15.26 -25.43
C ALA A 18 -4.44 -15.31 -24.49
N LEU A 19 -4.66 -15.42 -23.18
CA LEU A 19 -3.60 -15.57 -22.18
C LEU A 19 -3.01 -16.98 -22.18
N GLU A 20 -3.83 -18.03 -22.34
CA GLU A 20 -3.39 -19.43 -22.36
C GLU A 20 -2.57 -19.76 -23.62
N ILE A 21 -2.99 -19.24 -24.78
CA ILE A 21 -2.31 -19.48 -26.06
C ILE A 21 -1.11 -18.53 -26.24
N GLY A 22 -1.13 -17.37 -25.58
CA GLY A 22 -0.09 -16.33 -25.72
C GLY A 22 -0.12 -15.60 -27.07
N ASN A 23 -1.11 -15.87 -27.93
CA ASN A 23 -1.27 -15.23 -29.25
C ASN A 23 -2.64 -14.56 -29.41
N VAL A 24 -2.70 -13.29 -29.02
CA VAL A 24 -3.91 -12.45 -29.06
C VAL A 24 -4.45 -12.27 -30.50
N VAL A 25 -3.57 -12.17 -31.49
CA VAL A 25 -3.96 -11.93 -32.89
C VAL A 25 -4.70 -13.13 -33.47
N GLN A 26 -4.26 -14.34 -33.16
CA GLN A 26 -4.88 -15.57 -33.63
C GLN A 26 -6.28 -15.75 -33.03
N VAL A 27 -6.41 -15.54 -31.72
CA VAL A 27 -7.70 -15.66 -31.01
C VAL A 27 -8.70 -14.61 -31.51
N ALA A 28 -8.24 -13.38 -31.74
CA ALA A 28 -9.08 -12.32 -32.29
C ALA A 28 -9.57 -12.64 -33.71
N LYS A 29 -8.71 -13.19 -34.59
CA LYS A 29 -9.10 -13.61 -35.95
C LYS A 29 -10.11 -14.75 -35.93
N ARG A 30 -9.89 -15.77 -35.10
CA ARG A 30 -10.78 -16.93 -34.97
C ARG A 30 -12.18 -16.54 -34.49
N ASN A 31 -12.25 -15.56 -33.60
CA ASN A 31 -13.50 -15.08 -33.01
C ASN A 31 -14.06 -13.83 -33.72
N GLU A 32 -13.55 -13.48 -34.91
CA GLU A 32 -13.98 -12.32 -35.72
C GLU A 32 -14.02 -10.98 -34.95
N ILE A 33 -13.10 -10.80 -34.02
CA ILE A 33 -12.97 -9.60 -33.21
C ILE A 33 -11.76 -8.80 -33.66
N ASN A 34 -11.90 -7.49 -33.63
CA ASN A 34 -10.77 -6.62 -33.88
C ASN A 34 -9.71 -6.85 -32.80
N VAL A 35 -8.48 -7.15 -33.23
CA VAL A 35 -7.31 -7.36 -32.37
C VAL A 35 -7.17 -6.25 -31.31
N LYS A 36 -7.38 -4.98 -31.69
CA LYS A 36 -7.33 -3.84 -30.76
C LYS A 36 -8.38 -3.92 -29.66
N THR A 37 -9.57 -4.44 -29.96
CA THR A 37 -10.65 -4.64 -28.99
C THR A 37 -10.27 -5.70 -27.96
N LEU A 38 -9.63 -6.79 -28.39
CA LEU A 38 -9.20 -7.85 -27.48
C LEU A 38 -8.04 -7.39 -26.57
N TYR A 39 -7.05 -6.67 -27.12
CA TYR A 39 -6.00 -6.04 -26.31
C TYR A 39 -6.56 -5.08 -25.26
N ARG A 40 -7.56 -4.27 -25.65
CA ARG A 40 -8.24 -3.37 -24.72
C ARG A 40 -8.93 -4.15 -23.59
N TRP A 41 -9.61 -5.25 -23.89
CA TRP A 41 -10.24 -6.09 -22.86
C TRP A 41 -9.23 -6.74 -21.91
N ILE A 42 -8.09 -7.22 -22.42
CA ILE A 42 -6.99 -7.76 -21.60
C ILE A 42 -6.42 -6.67 -20.67
N SER A 43 -6.23 -5.46 -21.18
CA SER A 43 -5.77 -4.33 -20.36
C SER A 43 -6.81 -3.97 -19.29
N GLU A 44 -8.08 -3.89 -19.64
CA GLU A 44 -9.19 -3.62 -18.71
C GLU A 44 -9.36 -4.73 -17.66
N SER A 45 -9.08 -6.00 -17.99
CA SER A 45 -9.16 -7.11 -17.03
C SER A 45 -8.05 -7.07 -15.99
N ASN A 46 -6.83 -6.65 -16.36
CA ASN A 46 -5.72 -6.49 -15.41
C ASN A 46 -6.02 -5.40 -14.37
N HIS A 47 -6.71 -4.33 -14.76
CA HIS A 47 -7.12 -3.25 -13.84
C HIS A 47 -8.29 -3.66 -12.92
N LYS A 48 -9.00 -4.75 -13.24
CA LYS A 48 -10.08 -5.30 -12.40
C LYS A 48 -9.59 -6.20 -11.27
N ALA A 49 -8.30 -6.53 -11.19
CA ALA A 49 -7.73 -7.16 -10.00
C ALA A 49 -7.98 -6.29 -8.74
N TRP A 50 -8.04 -4.95 -8.90
CA TRP A 50 -8.43 -4.00 -7.87
C TRP A 50 -9.95 -3.84 -7.67
N GLN A 51 -10.79 -4.34 -8.59
CA GLN A 51 -12.26 -4.26 -8.51
C GLN A 51 -12.89 -5.52 -7.88
N ASN A 52 -12.16 -6.63 -7.80
CA ASN A 52 -12.60 -7.86 -7.13
C ASN A 52 -12.18 -7.95 -5.66
N THR A 53 -11.60 -6.91 -5.06
CA THR A 53 -11.57 -6.81 -3.61
C THR A 53 -13.00 -6.61 -3.13
N LYS A 54 -13.55 -7.59 -2.39
CA LYS A 54 -14.88 -7.51 -1.75
C LYS A 54 -15.07 -6.11 -1.16
N SER A 55 -16.27 -5.55 -1.23
CA SER A 55 -16.56 -4.22 -0.64
C SER A 55 -16.18 -4.13 0.84
N ASP A 56 -16.12 -5.26 1.56
CA ASP A 56 -15.61 -5.32 2.94
C ASP A 56 -14.09 -5.12 3.08
N ALA A 57 -13.29 -5.31 2.03
CA ALA A 57 -11.85 -5.00 2.06
C ALA A 57 -11.57 -3.48 2.05
N LYS A 58 -12.56 -2.65 1.68
CA LYS A 58 -12.47 -1.18 1.77
C LYS A 58 -12.91 -0.63 3.13
N LYS A 59 -13.45 -1.46 4.01
CA LYS A 59 -13.67 -1.09 5.41
C LYS A 59 -12.39 -1.39 6.18
N MET A 60 -11.34 -0.60 5.95
CA MET A 60 -10.46 -0.30 7.07
C MET A 60 -11.36 0.43 8.07
N GLY A 61 -11.95 -0.31 9.00
CA GLY A 61 -12.71 0.29 10.09
C GLY A 61 -11.83 1.39 10.67
N VAL A 62 -12.36 2.61 10.79
CA VAL A 62 -11.65 3.68 11.47
C VAL A 62 -11.20 3.10 12.80
N TYR A 63 -9.88 2.96 12.98
CA TYR A 63 -9.36 2.47 14.24
C TYR A 63 -9.70 3.54 15.27
N VAL A 64 -10.69 3.25 16.10
CA VAL A 64 -11.06 4.07 17.24
C VAL A 64 -10.47 3.35 18.45
N PRO A 65 -9.35 3.85 19.00
CA PRO A 65 -8.77 3.26 20.19
C PRO A 65 -9.81 3.26 21.32
N SER A 66 -9.89 2.15 22.05
CA SER A 66 -10.67 2.12 23.29
C SER A 66 -10.10 3.13 24.29
N HIS A 67 -10.95 3.68 25.16
CA HIS A 67 -10.50 4.55 26.26
C HIS A 67 -9.40 3.89 27.12
N GLN A 68 -9.45 2.57 27.28
CA GLN A 68 -8.42 1.81 28.01
C GLN A 68 -7.09 1.77 27.25
N GLU A 69 -7.12 1.53 25.94
CA GLU A 69 -5.93 1.54 25.08
C GLU A 69 -5.30 2.93 25.06
N PHE A 70 -6.13 3.98 24.96
CA PHE A 70 -5.66 5.36 25.01
C PHE A 70 -4.96 5.68 26.34
N LYS A 71 -5.57 5.28 27.47
CA LYS A 71 -4.98 5.47 28.81
C LYS A 71 -3.68 4.67 28.98
N GLN A 72 -3.57 3.50 28.36
CA GLN A 72 -2.34 2.72 28.38
C GLN A 72 -1.24 3.41 27.54
N LEU A 73 -1.58 3.87 26.34
CA LEU A 73 -0.67 4.63 25.48
C LEU A 73 -0.18 5.92 26.16
N GLU A 74 -1.05 6.63 26.88
CA GLU A 74 -0.69 7.82 27.64
C GLU A 74 0.34 7.50 28.74
N LYS A 75 0.12 6.42 29.51
CA LYS A 75 1.08 5.96 30.53
C LYS A 75 2.42 5.55 29.93
N GLU A 76 2.40 4.86 28.79
CA GLU A 76 3.61 4.45 28.09
C GLU A 76 4.37 5.69 27.58
N ASN A 77 3.65 6.68 27.06
CA ASN A 77 4.22 7.95 26.61
C ASN A 77 4.88 8.73 27.77
N ASP A 78 4.22 8.83 28.92
CA ASP A 78 4.78 9.50 30.10
C ASP A 78 6.04 8.80 30.61
N LYS A 79 6.04 7.46 30.62
CA LYS A 79 7.22 6.67 30.99
C LYS A 79 8.38 6.92 30.01
N LEU A 80 8.10 6.94 28.71
CA LEU A 80 9.11 7.20 27.68
C LEU A 80 9.68 8.62 27.78
N LYS A 81 8.83 9.63 27.98
CA LYS A 81 9.27 11.02 28.21
C LYS A 81 10.17 11.15 29.42
N LYS A 82 9.85 10.46 30.52
CA LYS A 82 10.68 10.47 31.72
C LYS A 82 12.07 9.88 31.46
N ILE A 83 12.12 8.69 30.83
CA ILE A 83 13.39 8.03 30.49
C ILE A 83 14.21 8.90 29.53
N LEU A 84 13.55 9.53 28.55
CA LEU A 84 14.22 10.44 27.61
C LEU A 84 14.85 11.64 28.34
N GLY A 85 14.09 12.29 29.24
CA GLY A 85 14.62 13.42 30.01
C GLY A 85 15.78 13.03 30.94
N GLU A 86 15.72 11.85 31.56
CA GLU A 86 16.84 11.32 32.36
C GLU A 86 18.09 11.09 31.50
N LYS A 87 17.92 10.56 30.28
CA LYS A 87 19.01 10.33 29.32
C LYS A 87 19.59 11.64 28.78
N ASP A 88 18.76 12.61 28.45
CA ASP A 88 19.22 13.93 27.99
C ASP A 88 20.01 14.66 29.08
N LEU A 89 19.56 14.56 30.34
CA LEU A 89 20.29 15.12 31.48
C LEU A 89 21.64 14.43 31.69
N GLU A 90 21.68 13.09 31.62
CA GLU A 90 22.91 12.30 31.71
C GLU A 90 23.91 12.73 30.62
N ILE A 91 23.44 12.85 29.37
CA ILE A 91 24.25 13.32 28.24
C ILE A 91 24.76 14.75 28.48
N ALA A 92 23.92 15.67 28.94
CA ALA A 92 24.31 17.05 29.20
C ALA A 92 25.42 17.13 30.26
N VAL A 93 25.29 16.39 31.36
CA VAL A 93 26.31 16.32 32.42
C VAL A 93 27.62 15.74 31.88
N LEU A 94 27.56 14.64 31.11
CA LEU A 94 28.75 14.03 30.53
C LEU A 94 29.47 14.98 29.55
N ARG A 95 28.71 15.71 28.71
CA ARG A 95 29.27 16.72 27.79
C ARG A 95 29.94 17.86 28.56
N ASP A 96 29.33 18.34 29.62
CA ASP A 96 29.90 19.39 30.49
C ASP A 96 31.19 18.94 31.17
N LEU A 97 31.25 17.69 31.64
CA LEU A 97 32.46 17.12 32.23
C LEU A 97 33.60 17.03 31.20
N ILE A 98 33.29 16.58 29.98
CA ILE A 98 34.28 16.50 28.90
C ILE A 98 34.80 17.90 28.54
N LYS A 99 33.92 18.90 28.42
CA LYS A 99 34.32 20.30 28.16
C LYS A 99 35.19 20.88 29.26
N LYS A 100 34.88 20.59 30.53
CA LYS A 100 35.71 21.02 31.67
C LYS A 100 37.09 20.37 31.66
N GLN A 101 37.18 19.09 31.28
CA GLN A 101 38.45 18.37 31.19
C GLN A 101 39.28 18.79 29.96
N ASN A 102 38.62 19.05 28.83
CA ASN A 102 39.25 19.46 27.59
C ASN A 102 38.43 20.58 26.91
N PRO A 103 38.78 21.86 27.14
CA PRO A 103 38.03 23.02 26.63
C PRO A 103 37.94 23.12 25.10
N GLY A 104 38.80 22.40 24.38
CA GLY A 104 38.78 22.33 22.91
C GLY A 104 37.92 21.20 22.34
N PHE A 105 37.31 20.37 23.19
CA PHE A 105 36.50 19.24 22.74
C PHE A 105 35.11 19.69 22.28
N GLN A 106 34.78 19.44 21.01
CA GLN A 106 33.47 19.76 20.48
C GLN A 106 32.47 18.66 20.84
N THR A 107 31.37 19.07 21.47
CA THR A 107 30.18 18.23 21.65
C THR A 107 29.07 18.86 20.83
N GLU A 108 28.46 18.11 19.91
CA GLU A 108 27.22 18.51 19.21
C GLU A 108 26.06 18.75 20.17
#